data_AF-A0A927Z6H4-F1
#
_entry.id   AF-A0A927Z6H4-F1
#
_cell.length_a   1.000
_cell.length_b   1.000
_cell.length_c   1.000
_cell.angle_alpha   90.00
_cell.angle_beta   90.00
_cell.angle_gamma   90.00
#
_symmetry.space_group_name_H-M   'P 1'
#
loop_
_entity.id
_entity.type
_entity.pdbx_description
1 polymer ?
#
loop_
_entity_poly.entity_id
_entity_poly.type
_entity_poly.pdbx_seq_one_letter_code
_entity_poly.pdbx_strand_id
1 'polypeptide(L)'
;MKILKKLIMTVFIFGIFFLTGCGIEVKTNMTINNKFEGTKVISCFVSKQDMKLHFKDESSKIEAMLENHCPGCFDYTINETKTGTEYVFTLSFTSLDNYKAALTTVLNFSPDVRFQGIDSVFSKSIDLSENFTSIDLLRWFEILLTEEYSITEAQLEKMWDIKETTLTWLDQTYHSPSSSIQVSDHSVSSFDGISIFTEEKDDRGFIRRIQFAIPKETLDKRVIELEQIFENIKPEGTTGIWTTTDTGKIYEMTFTAEHFTALSEKTGEILGKKTQNISDSRSIVPEYLLRMNVEYSETLDFSGFACTPAGEVPVAYYFKPNSMTTLDSERIQKEINNAFIPKEYDNGYYRIFNGNCSTLKITTLGTMHLPVLKCDIHTTLKTDTVFKREFAFTLDPILDSEEYELLSSFLNSKDIDHVSMKLDKDNKHLLLTIYQSGSVEDINLSSELLFGIERISISRVKPSFFDIISKSTPTEIIEQFDLTDFLGPVSENYTLTYTFSNQSKSQLVNGYIKKSNDETIAVTDIEDNSFIYENNDTLFTSHIISSSPSLIGISLFFVLVLLILIGLFFFIKKNPMKRTLSEEDSVN
;
A
#
# COMPACT_ATOMS: atom_id res chain seq x y z
N MET A 1 -65.76 67.20 -39.39
CA MET A 1 -64.29 67.26 -39.22
C MET A 1 -63.77 66.57 -37.94
N LYS A 2 -64.45 66.64 -36.78
CA LYS A 2 -63.98 65.99 -35.53
C LYS A 2 -64.03 64.46 -35.51
N ILE A 3 -64.98 63.83 -36.21
CA ILE A 3 -65.13 62.37 -36.28
C ILE A 3 -64.06 61.73 -37.18
N LEU A 4 -63.70 62.38 -38.29
CA LEU A 4 -62.63 61.93 -39.18
C LEU A 4 -61.25 61.97 -38.52
N LYS A 5 -60.97 62.98 -37.67
CA LYS A 5 -59.74 63.03 -36.86
C LYS A 5 -59.68 61.92 -35.79
N LYS A 6 -60.80 61.57 -35.16
CA LYS A 6 -60.84 60.44 -34.21
C LYS A 6 -60.66 59.09 -34.91
N LEU A 7 -61.26 58.89 -36.08
CA LEU A 7 -61.11 57.65 -36.85
C LEU A 7 -59.68 57.46 -37.37
N ILE A 8 -59.04 58.51 -37.88
CA ILE A 8 -57.64 58.48 -38.32
C ILE A 8 -56.70 58.22 -37.13
N MET A 9 -56.94 58.85 -35.97
CA MET A 9 -56.13 58.65 -34.77
C MET A 9 -56.29 57.22 -34.20
N THR A 10 -57.49 56.64 -34.25
CA THR A 10 -57.71 55.23 -33.84
C THR A 10 -57.07 54.25 -34.82
N VAL A 11 -57.14 54.48 -36.13
CA VAL A 11 -56.46 53.64 -37.15
C VAL A 11 -54.93 53.79 -37.05
N PHE A 12 -54.41 54.98 -36.71
CA PHE A 12 -52.97 55.19 -36.51
C PHE A 12 -52.47 54.48 -35.24
N ILE A 13 -53.24 54.54 -34.14
CA ILE A 13 -52.92 53.82 -32.89
C ILE A 13 -53.05 52.30 -33.10
N PHE A 14 -54.05 51.82 -33.84
CA PHE A 14 -54.20 50.39 -34.18
C PHE A 14 -53.13 49.90 -35.17
N GLY A 15 -52.69 50.76 -36.11
CA GLY A 15 -51.57 50.48 -37.03
C GLY A 15 -50.21 50.41 -36.34
N ILE A 16 -50.01 51.14 -35.24
CA ILE A 16 -48.80 51.07 -34.42
C ILE A 16 -48.72 49.74 -33.65
N PHE A 17 -49.85 49.10 -33.31
CA PHE A 17 -49.84 47.77 -32.68
C PHE A 17 -49.45 46.63 -33.64
N PHE A 18 -49.64 46.79 -34.95
CA PHE A 18 -49.28 45.77 -35.96
C PHE A 18 -47.79 45.80 -36.38
N LEU A 19 -47.00 46.77 -35.91
CA LEU A 19 -45.60 46.98 -36.28
C LEU A 19 -44.60 46.57 -35.18
N THR A 20 -45.02 45.77 -34.21
CA THR A 20 -44.11 45.23 -33.18
C THR A 20 -43.49 43.93 -33.66
N GLY A 21 -42.52 44.04 -34.58
CA GLY A 21 -41.58 42.95 -34.80
C GLY A 21 -40.76 42.75 -33.52
N CYS A 22 -40.74 41.53 -32.97
CA CYS A 22 -39.95 41.20 -31.77
C CYS A 22 -38.48 40.91 -32.12
N GLY A 23 -38.10 40.97 -33.40
CA GLY A 23 -36.74 40.73 -33.86
C GLY A 23 -36.41 39.25 -33.98
N ILE A 24 -35.22 38.86 -33.51
CA ILE A 24 -34.71 37.49 -33.52
C ILE A 24 -34.85 36.93 -32.11
N GLU A 25 -35.70 35.93 -31.93
CA GLU A 25 -35.87 35.26 -30.64
C GLU A 25 -34.74 34.25 -30.44
N VAL A 26 -33.99 34.39 -29.35
CA VAL A 26 -32.87 33.51 -29.02
C VAL A 26 -33.22 32.61 -27.84
N LYS A 27 -33.04 31.31 -28.03
CA LYS A 27 -33.10 30.31 -26.96
C LYS A 27 -31.80 29.53 -26.89
N THR A 28 -31.30 29.34 -25.69
CA THR A 28 -30.09 28.57 -25.43
C THR A 28 -30.40 27.41 -24.53
N ASN A 29 -29.95 26.21 -24.91
CA ASN A 29 -29.92 25.05 -24.05
C ASN A 29 -28.52 24.45 -24.06
N MET A 30 -27.91 24.35 -22.88
CA MET A 30 -26.69 23.57 -22.69
C MET A 30 -27.07 22.27 -21.99
N THR A 31 -26.62 21.13 -22.49
CA THR A 31 -26.80 19.84 -21.85
C THR A 31 -25.43 19.25 -21.55
N ILE A 32 -25.16 18.87 -20.31
CA ILE A 32 -23.87 18.31 -19.86
C ILE A 32 -24.03 17.18 -18.85
N ASN A 33 -23.04 16.28 -18.84
CA ASN A 33 -22.87 15.28 -17.78
C ASN A 33 -21.82 15.72 -16.72
N ASN A 34 -21.52 14.85 -15.75
CA ASN A 34 -20.53 15.12 -14.70
C ASN A 34 -19.08 15.32 -15.20
N LYS A 35 -18.76 14.89 -16.42
CA LYS A 35 -17.44 15.08 -17.04
C LYS A 35 -17.40 16.33 -17.92
N PHE A 36 -18.46 17.14 -17.91
CA PHE A 36 -18.63 18.29 -18.79
C PHE A 36 -18.58 17.93 -20.28
N GLU A 37 -19.01 16.71 -20.63
CA GLU A 37 -19.28 16.33 -22.00
C GLU A 37 -20.73 16.68 -22.32
N GLY A 38 -20.97 17.20 -23.53
CA GLY A 38 -22.31 17.51 -23.98
C GLY A 38 -22.38 18.50 -25.13
N THR A 39 -23.46 19.27 -25.18
CA THR A 39 -23.78 20.16 -26.30
C THR A 39 -24.34 21.48 -25.82
N LYS A 40 -24.03 22.56 -26.55
CA LYS A 40 -24.68 23.86 -26.41
C LYS A 40 -25.43 24.18 -27.70
N VAL A 41 -26.73 24.31 -27.59
CA VAL A 41 -27.65 24.59 -28.70
C VAL A 41 -28.15 26.02 -28.57
N ILE A 42 -27.96 26.80 -29.63
CA ILE A 42 -28.46 28.18 -29.75
C ILE A 42 -29.46 28.21 -30.90
N SER A 43 -30.74 28.39 -30.58
CA SER A 43 -31.81 28.55 -31.57
C SER A 43 -32.13 30.02 -31.76
N CYS A 44 -32.08 30.48 -33.00
CA CYS A 44 -32.47 31.82 -33.43
C CYS A 44 -33.72 31.71 -34.30
N PHE A 45 -34.87 32.11 -33.77
CA PHE A 45 -36.14 32.11 -34.51
C PHE A 45 -36.43 33.49 -35.08
N VAL A 46 -36.69 33.55 -36.39
CA VAL A 46 -37.09 34.76 -37.09
C VAL A 46 -38.50 34.56 -37.65
N SER A 47 -39.44 35.37 -37.20
CA SER A 47 -40.82 35.30 -37.70
C SER A 47 -40.89 35.71 -39.18
N LYS A 48 -41.90 35.27 -39.92
CA LYS A 48 -42.12 35.73 -41.30
C LYS A 48 -42.29 37.25 -41.41
N GLN A 49 -42.78 37.89 -40.35
CA GLN A 49 -42.92 39.34 -40.31
C GLN A 49 -41.56 40.01 -40.14
N ASP A 50 -40.74 39.54 -39.21
CA ASP A 50 -39.38 40.06 -38.98
C ASP A 50 -38.48 39.80 -40.19
N MET A 51 -38.64 38.64 -40.85
CA MET A 51 -37.96 38.32 -42.11
C MET A 51 -38.25 39.35 -43.21
N LYS A 52 -39.49 39.82 -43.33
CA LYS A 52 -39.87 40.88 -44.28
C LYS A 52 -39.39 42.26 -43.87
N LEU A 53 -39.52 42.59 -42.58
CA LEU A 53 -39.21 43.91 -42.06
C LEU A 53 -37.70 44.18 -42.04
N HIS A 54 -36.91 43.20 -41.62
CA HIS A 54 -35.49 43.39 -41.34
C HIS A 54 -34.59 42.74 -42.40
N PHE A 55 -35.05 41.66 -43.02
CA PHE A 55 -34.23 40.84 -43.93
C PHE A 55 -34.79 40.75 -45.36
N LYS A 56 -35.67 41.69 -45.73
CA LYS A 56 -36.22 41.87 -47.09
C LYS A 56 -36.88 40.61 -47.69
N ASP A 57 -37.31 39.66 -46.86
CA ASP A 57 -37.86 38.35 -47.27
C ASP A 57 -36.83 37.45 -48.01
N GLU A 58 -35.53 37.67 -47.81
CA GLU A 58 -34.43 36.97 -48.52
C GLU A 58 -33.73 35.90 -47.65
N SER A 59 -34.44 34.88 -47.15
CA SER A 59 -33.86 33.83 -46.28
C SER A 59 -32.71 33.04 -46.94
N SER A 60 -32.74 32.89 -48.27
CA SER A 60 -31.70 32.18 -49.03
C SER A 60 -30.32 32.80 -48.93
N LYS A 61 -30.23 34.11 -48.63
CA LYS A 61 -28.94 34.76 -48.39
C LYS A 61 -28.38 34.41 -47.03
N ILE A 62 -29.25 34.30 -46.01
CA ILE A 62 -28.86 33.80 -44.69
C ILE A 62 -28.31 32.39 -44.81
N GLU A 63 -28.99 31.51 -45.56
CA GLU A 63 -28.53 30.15 -45.84
C GLU A 63 -27.13 30.13 -46.48
N ALA A 64 -26.91 30.94 -47.52
CA ALA A 64 -25.60 31.05 -48.16
C ALA A 64 -24.51 31.61 -47.23
N MET A 65 -24.84 32.54 -46.34
CA MET A 65 -23.89 33.03 -45.33
C MET A 65 -23.48 31.93 -44.35
N LEU A 66 -24.43 31.11 -43.89
CA LEU A 66 -24.16 29.97 -43.02
C LEU A 66 -23.30 28.91 -43.70
N GLU A 67 -23.58 28.58 -44.96
CA GLU A 67 -22.79 27.61 -45.73
C GLU A 67 -21.33 28.03 -45.90
N ASN A 68 -21.06 29.33 -46.09
CA ASN A 68 -19.72 29.83 -46.39
C ASN A 68 -18.91 30.26 -45.16
N HIS A 69 -19.56 30.61 -44.05
CA HIS A 69 -18.89 31.31 -42.95
C HIS A 69 -19.18 30.74 -41.55
N CYS A 70 -20.03 29.72 -41.41
CA CYS A 70 -20.27 29.12 -40.09
C CYS A 70 -18.94 28.57 -39.51
N PRO A 71 -18.53 28.97 -38.29
CA PRO A 71 -17.30 28.49 -37.69
C PRO A 71 -17.32 26.97 -37.55
N GLY A 72 -16.19 26.30 -37.83
CA GLY A 72 -16.11 24.83 -37.82
C GLY A 72 -16.34 24.16 -36.46
N CYS A 73 -16.47 24.92 -35.38
CA CYS A 73 -16.88 24.40 -34.07
C CYS A 73 -18.41 24.29 -33.90
N PHE A 74 -19.20 24.82 -34.84
CA PHE A 74 -20.65 24.72 -34.86
C PHE A 74 -21.11 23.84 -36.01
N ASP A 75 -22.03 22.93 -35.70
CA ASP A 75 -22.98 22.42 -36.68
C ASP A 75 -24.19 23.37 -36.73
N TYR A 76 -24.86 23.46 -37.87
CA TYR A 76 -26.10 24.22 -37.97
C TYR A 76 -27.20 23.46 -38.71
N THR A 77 -28.44 23.73 -38.33
CA THR A 77 -29.64 23.24 -39.02
C THR A 77 -30.63 24.38 -39.21
N ILE A 78 -31.47 24.27 -40.24
CA ILE A 78 -32.46 25.28 -40.59
C ILE A 78 -33.82 24.60 -40.64
N ASN A 79 -34.72 25.04 -39.77
CA ASN A 79 -36.05 24.49 -39.65
C ASN A 79 -37.08 25.53 -40.10
N GLU A 80 -37.66 25.32 -41.28
CA GLU A 80 -38.79 26.12 -41.72
C GLU A 80 -40.07 25.71 -41.00
N THR A 81 -40.75 26.69 -40.42
CA THR A 81 -42.04 26.49 -39.75
C THR A 81 -43.14 27.29 -40.46
N LYS A 82 -44.40 27.06 -40.07
CA LYS A 82 -45.52 27.83 -40.62
C LYS A 82 -45.41 29.33 -40.28
N THR A 83 -44.77 29.66 -39.15
CA THR A 83 -44.73 31.00 -38.55
C THR A 83 -43.42 31.75 -38.80
N GLY A 84 -42.35 31.07 -39.18
CA GLY A 84 -41.02 31.65 -39.36
C GLY A 84 -39.96 30.60 -39.66
N THR A 85 -38.70 31.00 -39.62
CA THR A 85 -37.55 30.12 -39.81
C THR A 85 -36.73 30.07 -38.52
N GLU A 86 -36.35 28.87 -38.09
CA GLU A 86 -35.48 28.67 -36.94
C GLU A 86 -34.09 28.22 -37.43
N TYR A 87 -33.06 28.97 -37.05
CA TYR A 87 -31.66 28.65 -37.29
C TYR A 87 -31.07 28.11 -36.00
N VAL A 88 -30.63 26.85 -36.01
CA VAL A 88 -30.15 26.16 -34.80
C VAL A 88 -28.67 25.88 -34.94
N PHE A 89 -27.87 26.44 -34.04
CA PHE A 89 -26.43 26.22 -33.95
C PHE A 89 -26.12 25.26 -32.82
N THR A 90 -25.37 24.20 -33.09
CA THR A 90 -24.99 23.18 -32.10
C THR A 90 -23.49 23.12 -31.96
N LEU A 91 -22.99 23.40 -30.75
CA LEU A 91 -21.59 23.21 -30.38
C LEU A 91 -21.49 21.96 -29.51
N SER A 92 -20.84 20.92 -30.03
CA SER A 92 -20.61 19.67 -29.31
C SER A 92 -19.21 19.65 -28.71
N PHE A 93 -19.08 19.15 -27.49
CA PHE A 93 -17.79 19.11 -26.78
C PHE A 93 -17.67 17.89 -25.86
N THR A 94 -16.45 17.39 -25.71
CA THR A 94 -16.16 16.17 -24.93
C THR A 94 -15.54 16.44 -23.57
N SER A 95 -15.23 17.70 -23.27
CA SER A 95 -14.69 18.14 -21.98
C SER A 95 -14.78 19.66 -21.82
N LEU A 96 -14.53 20.15 -20.60
CA LEU A 96 -14.41 21.59 -20.31
C LEU A 96 -13.30 22.26 -21.13
N ASP A 97 -12.16 21.61 -21.30
CA ASP A 97 -11.04 22.14 -22.08
C ASP A 97 -11.37 22.21 -23.57
N ASN A 98 -12.03 21.17 -24.11
CA ASN A 98 -12.49 21.16 -25.48
C ASN A 98 -13.55 22.24 -25.73
N TYR A 99 -14.47 22.45 -24.78
CA TYR A 99 -15.41 23.55 -24.82
C TYR A 99 -14.71 24.91 -24.83
N LYS A 100 -13.79 25.17 -23.89
CA LYS A 100 -13.00 26.42 -23.83
C LYS A 100 -12.23 26.67 -25.12
N ALA A 101 -11.62 25.64 -25.71
CA ALA A 101 -10.92 25.76 -26.99
C ALA A 101 -11.87 26.18 -28.12
N ALA A 102 -13.06 25.57 -28.22
CA ALA A 102 -14.07 25.98 -29.20
C ALA A 102 -14.49 27.44 -29.02
N LEU A 103 -14.73 27.87 -27.76
CA LEU A 103 -15.08 29.25 -27.45
C LEU A 103 -14.01 30.26 -27.91
N THR A 104 -12.73 29.94 -27.74
CA THR A 104 -11.63 30.83 -28.17
C THR A 104 -11.53 31.03 -29.69
N THR A 105 -12.13 30.15 -30.49
CA THR A 105 -12.18 30.32 -31.95
C THR A 105 -13.24 31.31 -32.41
N VAL A 106 -14.24 31.59 -31.56
CA VAL A 106 -15.41 32.40 -31.92
C VAL A 106 -15.45 33.72 -31.15
N LEU A 107 -14.96 33.72 -29.91
CA LEU A 107 -14.90 34.92 -29.08
C LEU A 107 -13.61 35.69 -29.31
N ASN A 108 -13.72 37.02 -29.27
CA ASN A 108 -12.58 37.95 -29.40
C ASN A 108 -11.95 38.34 -28.04
N PHE A 109 -12.39 37.71 -26.95
CA PHE A 109 -11.85 37.84 -25.60
C PHE A 109 -11.63 36.45 -24.98
N SER A 110 -10.89 36.39 -23.87
CA SER A 110 -10.67 35.13 -23.16
C SER A 110 -11.95 34.72 -22.40
N PRO A 111 -12.59 33.60 -22.76
CA PRO A 111 -13.75 33.10 -22.02
C PRO A 111 -13.35 32.65 -20.62
N ASP A 112 -14.14 33.00 -19.61
CA ASP A 112 -14.10 32.43 -18.26
C ASP A 112 -15.31 31.51 -18.09
N VAL A 113 -15.02 30.21 -17.97
CA VAL A 113 -16.02 29.17 -17.71
C VAL A 113 -15.58 28.44 -16.45
N ARG A 114 -16.44 28.47 -15.44
CA ARG A 114 -16.26 27.74 -14.18
C ARG A 114 -17.33 26.67 -14.10
N PHE A 115 -16.90 25.46 -13.80
CA PHE A 115 -17.78 24.32 -13.64
C PHE A 115 -17.31 23.50 -12.44
N GLN A 116 -18.25 23.17 -11.56
CA GLN A 116 -18.10 22.17 -10.53
C GLN A 116 -19.41 21.40 -10.42
N GLY A 117 -19.39 20.11 -10.76
CA GLY A 117 -20.52 19.20 -10.60
C GLY A 117 -20.18 18.10 -9.61
N ILE A 118 -21.02 17.90 -8.60
CA ILE A 118 -20.93 16.82 -7.63
C ILE A 118 -22.23 16.04 -7.66
N ASP A 119 -22.13 14.75 -7.94
CA ASP A 119 -23.25 13.82 -7.96
C ASP A 119 -22.84 12.55 -7.21
N SER A 120 -23.37 12.43 -6.00
CA SER A 120 -23.03 11.41 -5.03
C SER A 120 -24.28 10.96 -4.27
N VAL A 121 -24.16 9.91 -3.46
CA VAL A 121 -25.24 9.45 -2.57
C VAL A 121 -25.75 10.57 -1.64
N PHE A 122 -24.85 11.44 -1.17
CA PHE A 122 -25.15 12.45 -0.15
C PHE A 122 -25.16 13.88 -0.68
N SER A 123 -24.70 14.14 -1.90
CA SER A 123 -24.62 15.48 -2.46
C SER A 123 -24.96 15.47 -3.94
N LYS A 124 -25.87 16.37 -4.33
CA LYS A 124 -26.11 16.76 -5.71
C LYS A 124 -25.96 18.27 -5.80
N SER A 125 -24.85 18.74 -6.36
CA SER A 125 -24.50 20.16 -6.43
C SER A 125 -23.93 20.52 -7.80
N ILE A 126 -24.30 21.68 -8.32
CA ILE A 126 -23.76 22.24 -9.55
C ILE A 126 -23.50 23.73 -9.41
N ASP A 127 -22.29 24.14 -9.77
CA ASP A 127 -21.92 25.50 -10.09
C ASP A 127 -21.46 25.57 -11.54
N LEU A 128 -22.16 26.33 -12.37
CA LEU A 128 -21.76 26.64 -13.74
C LEU A 128 -21.95 28.13 -14.00
N SER A 129 -20.86 28.81 -14.33
CA SER A 129 -20.90 30.23 -14.70
C SER A 129 -20.06 30.51 -15.94
N GLU A 130 -20.60 31.35 -16.82
CA GLU A 130 -19.93 31.86 -18.01
C GLU A 130 -19.92 33.40 -18.02
N ASN A 131 -18.82 34.00 -18.47
CA ASN A 131 -18.71 35.46 -18.62
C ASN A 131 -19.20 36.02 -19.97
N PHE A 132 -19.90 35.21 -20.76
CA PHE A 132 -20.38 35.55 -22.10
C PHE A 132 -21.81 35.04 -22.32
N THR A 133 -22.50 35.63 -23.29
CA THR A 133 -23.85 35.27 -23.71
C THR A 133 -23.82 34.45 -25.00
N SER A 134 -24.95 33.86 -25.36
CA SER A 134 -25.09 33.19 -26.67
C SER A 134 -25.02 34.17 -27.84
N ILE A 135 -25.33 35.45 -27.64
CA ILE A 135 -25.17 36.48 -28.67
C ILE A 135 -23.68 36.74 -28.94
N ASP A 136 -22.84 36.74 -27.90
CA ASP A 136 -21.39 36.89 -28.08
C ASP A 136 -20.80 35.77 -28.96
N LEU A 137 -21.33 34.55 -28.83
CA LEU A 137 -20.98 33.41 -29.71
C LEU A 137 -21.49 33.54 -31.14
N LEU A 138 -22.46 34.42 -31.38
CA LEU A 138 -23.02 34.70 -32.70
C LEU A 138 -22.50 36.02 -33.29
N ARG A 139 -21.48 36.65 -32.70
CA ARG A 139 -20.93 37.92 -33.22
C ARG A 139 -20.46 37.83 -34.67
N TRP A 140 -19.93 36.69 -35.10
CA TRP A 140 -19.57 36.44 -36.51
C TRP A 140 -20.80 36.51 -37.43
N PHE A 141 -21.94 35.98 -36.98
CA PHE A 141 -23.19 35.99 -37.72
C PHE A 141 -23.78 37.40 -37.75
N GLU A 142 -23.68 38.14 -36.64
CA GLU A 142 -24.05 39.55 -36.60
C GLU A 142 -23.33 40.39 -37.66
N ILE A 143 -22.00 40.24 -37.77
CA ILE A 143 -21.19 40.96 -38.75
C ILE A 143 -21.71 40.71 -40.17
N LEU A 144 -21.94 39.44 -40.53
CA LEU A 144 -22.45 39.06 -41.85
C LEU A 144 -23.84 39.65 -42.12
N LEU A 145 -24.75 39.63 -41.14
CA LEU A 145 -26.08 40.24 -41.26
C LEU A 145 -25.99 41.76 -41.48
N THR A 146 -25.08 42.45 -40.78
CA THR A 146 -24.89 43.91 -40.97
C THR A 146 -24.35 44.25 -42.35
N GLU A 147 -23.41 43.46 -42.87
CA GLU A 147 -22.81 43.66 -44.19
C GLU A 147 -23.83 43.39 -45.31
N GLU A 148 -24.58 42.29 -45.25
CA GLU A 148 -25.50 41.88 -46.31
C GLU A 148 -26.78 42.74 -46.36
N TYR A 149 -27.35 43.08 -45.20
CA TYR A 149 -28.64 43.77 -45.13
C TYR A 149 -28.53 45.27 -44.87
N SER A 150 -27.32 45.80 -44.67
CA SER A 150 -27.07 47.21 -44.30
C SER A 150 -27.78 47.62 -43.00
N ILE A 151 -27.89 46.68 -42.06
CA ILE A 151 -28.41 46.91 -40.70
C ILE A 151 -27.25 47.46 -39.86
N THR A 152 -27.49 48.55 -39.12
CA THR A 152 -26.48 49.06 -38.18
C THR A 152 -26.36 48.18 -36.94
N GLU A 153 -25.19 48.13 -36.30
CA GLU A 153 -25.01 47.36 -35.06
C GLU A 153 -26.04 47.73 -33.97
N ALA A 154 -26.34 49.01 -33.81
CA ALA A 154 -27.32 49.49 -32.83
C ALA A 154 -28.78 49.10 -33.16
N GLN A 155 -29.08 48.77 -34.41
CA GLN A 155 -30.38 48.19 -34.79
C GLN A 155 -30.40 46.70 -34.49
N LEU A 156 -29.32 45.98 -34.81
CA LEU A 156 -29.22 44.55 -34.58
C LEU A 156 -29.23 44.21 -33.08
N GLU A 157 -28.53 45.00 -32.25
CA GLU A 157 -28.55 44.87 -30.79
C GLU A 157 -29.97 44.92 -30.21
N LYS A 158 -30.86 45.73 -30.82
CA LYS A 158 -32.28 45.84 -30.41
C LYS A 158 -33.16 44.73 -30.98
N MET A 159 -32.68 44.00 -31.98
CA MET A 159 -33.40 42.89 -32.58
C MET A 159 -33.21 41.60 -31.78
N TRP A 160 -32.10 41.43 -31.07
CA TRP A 160 -31.89 40.23 -30.28
C TRP A 160 -32.78 40.20 -29.05
N ASP A 161 -33.64 39.19 -28.98
CA ASP A 161 -34.55 38.97 -27.87
C ASP A 161 -34.26 37.60 -27.24
N ILE A 162 -33.40 37.59 -26.22
CA ILE A 162 -33.07 36.37 -25.47
C ILE A 162 -34.29 35.98 -24.65
N LYS A 163 -35.00 34.94 -25.11
CA LYS A 163 -36.18 34.41 -24.43
C LYS A 163 -35.82 33.51 -23.28
N GLU A 164 -34.79 32.69 -23.45
CA GLU A 164 -34.49 31.61 -22.53
C GLU A 164 -33.04 31.15 -22.62
N THR A 165 -32.42 30.96 -21.46
CA THR A 165 -31.11 30.32 -21.33
C THR A 165 -31.24 29.22 -20.26
N THR A 166 -31.03 27.97 -20.66
CA THR A 166 -31.17 26.81 -19.78
C THR A 166 -29.93 25.94 -19.78
N LEU A 167 -29.74 25.24 -18.67
CA LEU A 167 -28.78 24.18 -18.48
C LEU A 167 -29.51 22.89 -18.13
N THR A 168 -29.20 21.78 -18.77
CA THR A 168 -29.65 20.44 -18.39
C THR A 168 -28.44 19.66 -17.89
N TRP A 169 -28.45 19.32 -16.60
CA TRP A 169 -27.39 18.53 -15.97
C TRP A 169 -28.01 17.33 -15.25
N LEU A 170 -27.57 16.13 -15.63
CA LEU A 170 -28.08 14.85 -15.10
C LEU A 170 -29.61 14.80 -15.05
N ASP A 171 -30.24 15.07 -16.20
CA ASP A 171 -31.69 15.06 -16.42
C ASP A 171 -32.49 16.13 -15.65
N GLN A 172 -31.82 17.08 -14.99
CA GLN A 172 -32.44 18.23 -14.34
C GLN A 172 -32.19 19.51 -15.14
N THR A 173 -33.26 20.26 -15.44
CA THR A 173 -33.18 21.54 -16.15
C THR A 173 -33.19 22.71 -15.18
N TYR A 174 -32.23 23.61 -15.37
CA TYR A 174 -32.03 24.85 -14.63
C TYR A 174 -32.24 26.04 -15.57
N HIS A 175 -32.98 27.03 -15.11
CA HIS A 175 -33.13 28.30 -15.82
C HIS A 175 -32.08 29.29 -15.31
N SER A 176 -31.32 29.88 -16.23
CA SER A 176 -30.38 30.92 -15.88
C SER A 176 -31.12 32.21 -15.51
N PRO A 177 -30.74 32.92 -14.43
CA PRO A 177 -31.31 34.21 -14.07
C PRO A 177 -30.84 35.35 -15.00
N SER A 178 -29.84 35.10 -15.86
CA SER A 178 -29.26 36.05 -16.80
C SER A 178 -29.21 35.49 -18.23
N SER A 179 -28.86 36.35 -19.18
CA SER A 179 -28.62 35.98 -20.58
C SER A 179 -27.44 35.01 -20.76
N SER A 180 -26.40 35.12 -19.93
CA SER A 180 -25.33 34.13 -19.81
C SER A 180 -25.75 32.96 -18.90
N ILE A 181 -25.11 31.80 -19.05
CA ILE A 181 -25.35 30.66 -18.15
C ILE A 181 -24.77 30.97 -16.76
N GLN A 182 -25.65 31.01 -15.76
CA GLN A 182 -25.34 31.21 -14.35
C GLN A 182 -26.23 30.28 -13.53
N VAL A 183 -25.71 29.12 -13.15
CA VAL A 183 -26.42 28.12 -12.36
C VAL A 183 -25.61 27.81 -11.12
N SER A 184 -26.25 27.89 -9.97
CA SER A 184 -25.71 27.48 -8.67
C SER A 184 -26.84 26.84 -7.89
N ASP A 185 -26.74 25.53 -7.69
CA ASP A 185 -27.69 24.74 -6.90
C ASP A 185 -26.93 23.72 -6.06
N HIS A 186 -27.27 23.63 -4.78
CA HIS A 186 -26.56 22.82 -3.80
C HIS A 186 -27.53 22.06 -2.93
N SER A 187 -27.54 20.74 -3.08
CA SER A 187 -28.29 19.84 -2.21
C SER A 187 -27.32 18.87 -1.53
N VAL A 188 -27.09 19.09 -0.23
CA VAL A 188 -26.13 18.30 0.56
C VAL A 188 -26.84 17.72 1.79
N SER A 189 -26.76 16.41 1.94
CA SER A 189 -27.17 15.68 3.15
C SER A 189 -25.94 15.46 4.04
N SER A 190 -26.12 15.56 5.35
CA SER A 190 -25.05 15.27 6.32
C SER A 190 -24.67 13.80 6.28
N PHE A 191 -23.37 13.52 6.40
CA PHE A 191 -22.80 12.19 6.45
C PHE A 191 -21.59 12.23 7.39
N ASP A 192 -21.52 11.29 8.35
CA ASP A 192 -20.48 11.32 9.38
C ASP A 192 -19.16 10.76 8.87
N GLY A 193 -19.20 9.91 7.83
CA GLY A 193 -18.03 9.46 7.08
C GLY A 193 -17.94 7.95 6.88
N ILE A 194 -16.78 7.54 6.35
CA ILE A 194 -16.44 6.15 6.05
C ILE A 194 -15.25 5.73 6.91
N SER A 195 -15.37 4.62 7.63
CA SER A 195 -14.25 3.98 8.33
C SER A 195 -13.91 2.65 7.71
N ILE A 196 -12.64 2.45 7.33
CA ILE A 196 -12.14 1.21 6.75
C ILE A 196 -11.20 0.53 7.74
N PHE A 197 -11.51 -0.70 8.11
CA PHE A 197 -10.66 -1.54 8.95
C PHE A 197 -10.16 -2.71 8.12
N THR A 198 -8.84 -2.82 8.02
CA THR A 198 -8.15 -3.91 7.33
C THR A 198 -7.36 -4.71 8.34
N GLU A 199 -7.57 -6.02 8.36
CA GLU A 199 -6.79 -6.96 9.16
C GLU A 199 -6.12 -7.97 8.23
N GLU A 200 -4.80 -8.05 8.32
CA GLU A 200 -4.02 -9.12 7.71
C GLU A 200 -4.00 -10.31 8.67
N LYS A 201 -4.40 -11.49 8.18
CA LYS A 201 -4.40 -12.74 8.92
C LYS A 201 -3.01 -13.39 8.86
N ASP A 202 -2.74 -14.29 9.80
CA ASP A 202 -1.48 -15.05 9.81
C ASP A 202 -1.34 -15.97 8.59
N ASP A 203 -2.45 -16.35 7.94
CA ASP A 203 -2.46 -17.10 6.67
C ASP A 203 -2.29 -16.22 5.42
N ARG A 204 -1.90 -14.95 5.58
CA ARG A 204 -1.78 -13.91 4.53
C ARG A 204 -3.08 -13.44 3.89
N GLY A 205 -4.20 -14.06 4.21
CA GLY A 205 -5.49 -13.54 3.79
C GLY A 205 -5.83 -12.24 4.53
N PHE A 206 -6.90 -11.59 4.09
CA PHE A 206 -7.35 -10.33 4.66
C PHE A 206 -8.81 -10.40 5.09
N ILE A 207 -9.14 -9.65 6.13
CA ILE A 207 -10.50 -9.29 6.50
C ILE A 207 -10.63 -7.78 6.35
N ARG A 208 -11.69 -7.32 5.69
CA ARG A 208 -12.03 -5.90 5.61
C ARG A 208 -13.42 -5.62 6.11
N ARG A 209 -13.53 -4.57 6.93
CA ARG A 209 -14.78 -3.99 7.40
C ARG A 209 -14.86 -2.54 6.94
N ILE A 210 -15.95 -2.18 6.27
CA ILE A 210 -16.21 -0.81 5.78
C ILE A 210 -17.48 -0.33 6.44
N GLN A 211 -17.37 0.73 7.24
CA GLN A 211 -18.46 1.31 7.99
C GLN A 211 -18.87 2.65 7.39
N PHE A 212 -20.16 2.81 7.10
CA PHE A 212 -20.76 4.06 6.66
C PHE A 212 -21.59 4.62 7.82
N ALA A 213 -21.11 5.69 8.43
CA ALA A 213 -21.79 6.32 9.56
C ALA A 213 -22.73 7.42 9.06
N ILE A 214 -24.03 7.24 9.30
CA ILE A 214 -25.08 8.12 8.78
C ILE A 214 -25.82 8.75 9.97
N PRO A 215 -25.85 10.08 10.07
CA PRO A 215 -26.50 10.76 11.18
C PRO A 215 -28.02 10.64 11.09
N LYS A 216 -28.68 10.72 12.25
CA LYS A 216 -30.13 10.62 12.38
C LYS A 216 -30.89 11.59 11.46
N GLU A 217 -30.42 12.83 11.32
CA GLU A 217 -31.07 13.83 10.47
C GLU A 217 -31.23 13.38 9.01
N THR A 218 -30.21 12.72 8.46
CA THR A 218 -30.25 12.21 7.09
C THR A 218 -31.17 11.01 6.97
N LEU A 219 -31.14 10.12 7.96
CA LEU A 219 -32.00 8.93 7.99
C LEU A 219 -33.48 9.29 8.11
N ASP A 220 -33.84 10.29 8.91
CA ASP A 220 -35.22 10.75 9.09
C ASP A 220 -35.87 11.20 7.75
N LYS A 221 -35.05 11.59 6.77
CA LYS A 221 -35.50 12.03 5.43
C LYS A 221 -35.40 10.93 4.36
N ARG A 222 -34.41 10.04 4.45
CA ARG A 222 -33.97 9.19 3.31
C ARG A 222 -33.73 7.72 3.66
N VAL A 223 -34.21 7.22 4.81
CA VAL A 223 -33.89 5.84 5.27
C VAL A 223 -34.18 4.75 4.23
N ILE A 224 -35.34 4.75 3.58
CA ILE A 224 -35.72 3.69 2.61
C ILE A 224 -34.80 3.72 1.38
N GLU A 225 -34.52 4.93 0.88
CA GLU A 225 -33.64 5.14 -0.28
C GLU A 225 -32.21 4.66 0.03
N LEU A 226 -31.67 5.05 1.19
CA LEU A 226 -30.33 4.66 1.61
C LEU A 226 -30.22 3.15 1.84
N GLU A 227 -31.21 2.53 2.48
CA GLU A 227 -31.23 1.07 2.67
C GLU A 227 -31.22 0.33 1.32
N GLN A 228 -31.93 0.82 0.30
CA GLN A 228 -31.88 0.25 -1.05
C GLN A 228 -30.53 0.46 -1.74
N ILE A 229 -29.93 1.65 -1.63
CA ILE A 229 -28.61 1.94 -2.19
C ILE A 229 -27.57 1.00 -1.60
N PHE A 230 -27.54 0.86 -0.27
CA PHE A 230 -26.56 0.03 0.43
C PHE A 230 -26.73 -1.48 0.18
N GLU A 231 -27.95 -1.93 -0.10
CA GLU A 231 -28.19 -3.31 -0.53
C GLU A 231 -27.72 -3.54 -1.97
N ASN A 232 -27.89 -2.56 -2.86
CA ASN A 232 -27.49 -2.66 -4.27
C ASN A 232 -25.96 -2.64 -4.48
N ILE A 233 -25.20 -1.91 -3.65
CA ILE A 233 -23.74 -1.83 -3.76
C ILE A 233 -23.02 -2.99 -3.07
N LYS A 234 -23.74 -3.85 -2.34
CA LYS A 234 -23.15 -4.95 -1.57
C LYS A 234 -22.71 -6.09 -2.51
N PRO A 235 -21.40 -6.38 -2.63
CA PRO A 235 -20.94 -7.46 -3.51
C PRO A 235 -21.25 -8.85 -2.95
N GLU A 236 -21.20 -9.85 -3.82
CA GLU A 236 -21.34 -11.25 -3.42
C GLU A 236 -20.24 -11.68 -2.40
N GLY A 237 -20.63 -12.49 -1.42
CA GLY A 237 -19.74 -12.93 -0.34
C GLY A 237 -19.44 -11.86 0.71
N THR A 238 -20.17 -10.74 0.72
CA THR A 238 -20.07 -9.66 1.72
C THR A 238 -21.25 -9.71 2.67
N THR A 239 -21.00 -9.63 3.98
CA THR A 239 -22.07 -9.44 4.97
C THR A 239 -22.35 -7.96 5.13
N GLY A 240 -23.62 -7.55 5.09
CA GLY A 240 -24.04 -6.17 5.34
C GLY A 240 -24.94 -6.11 6.58
N ILE A 241 -24.58 -5.31 7.58
CA ILE A 241 -25.31 -5.20 8.86
C ILE A 241 -25.56 -3.74 9.19
N TRP A 242 -26.82 -3.43 9.50
CA TRP A 242 -27.22 -2.14 10.07
C TRP A 242 -27.20 -2.19 11.59
N THR A 243 -26.46 -1.27 12.20
CA THR A 243 -26.42 -1.07 13.65
C THR A 243 -26.94 0.31 13.99
N THR A 244 -27.92 0.40 14.90
CA THR A 244 -28.43 1.69 15.40
C THR A 244 -27.53 2.21 16.50
N THR A 245 -27.21 3.50 16.46
CA THR A 245 -26.44 4.22 17.49
C THR A 245 -27.27 5.38 18.03
N ASP A 246 -26.80 6.02 19.10
CA ASP A 246 -27.47 7.22 19.65
C ASP A 246 -27.47 8.40 18.65
N THR A 247 -26.51 8.43 17.73
CA THR A 247 -26.31 9.52 16.77
C THR A 247 -26.89 9.23 15.38
N GLY A 248 -27.30 7.98 15.09
CA GLY A 248 -27.81 7.59 13.78
C GLY A 248 -27.76 6.08 13.54
N LYS A 249 -27.27 5.66 12.37
CA LYS A 249 -27.01 4.26 12.05
C LYS A 249 -25.63 4.12 11.41
N ILE A 250 -25.03 2.95 11.61
CA ILE A 250 -23.83 2.50 10.91
C ILE A 250 -24.23 1.32 10.03
N TYR A 251 -23.92 1.38 8.74
CA TYR A 251 -23.93 0.21 7.87
C TYR A 251 -22.52 -0.35 7.76
N GLU A 252 -22.30 -1.57 8.23
CA GLU A 252 -21.01 -2.26 8.16
C GLU A 252 -21.06 -3.35 7.09
N MET A 253 -20.14 -3.27 6.13
CA MET A 253 -19.86 -4.32 5.16
C MET A 253 -18.57 -5.05 5.53
N THR A 254 -18.65 -6.37 5.67
CA THR A 254 -17.51 -7.22 6.05
C THR A 254 -17.31 -8.34 5.05
N PHE A 255 -16.06 -8.55 4.63
CA PHE A 255 -15.68 -9.62 3.70
C PHE A 255 -14.24 -10.07 3.92
N THR A 256 -13.91 -11.25 3.38
CA THR A 256 -12.56 -11.81 3.35
C THR A 256 -11.99 -11.78 1.92
N ALA A 257 -10.68 -11.70 1.80
CA ALA A 257 -9.97 -11.90 0.54
C ALA A 257 -8.71 -12.76 0.76
N GLU A 258 -8.32 -13.54 -0.24
CA GLU A 258 -7.10 -14.38 -0.15
C GLU A 258 -5.82 -13.56 -0.33
N HIS A 259 -5.87 -12.51 -1.14
CA HIS A 259 -4.73 -11.63 -1.45
C HIS A 259 -5.14 -10.16 -1.48
N PHE A 260 -4.18 -9.26 -1.34
CA PHE A 260 -4.42 -7.82 -1.24
C PHE A 260 -5.11 -7.25 -2.50
N THR A 261 -4.78 -7.74 -3.70
CA THR A 261 -5.43 -7.30 -4.94
C THR A 261 -6.94 -7.58 -4.93
N ALA A 262 -7.36 -8.79 -4.56
CA ALA A 262 -8.77 -9.15 -4.49
C ALA A 262 -9.52 -8.33 -3.41
N LEU A 263 -8.84 -8.00 -2.31
CA LEU A 263 -9.36 -7.13 -1.26
C LEU A 263 -9.63 -5.72 -1.79
N SER A 264 -8.66 -5.13 -2.51
CA SER A 264 -8.75 -3.80 -3.11
C SER A 264 -9.79 -3.73 -4.23
N GLU A 265 -9.91 -4.75 -5.08
CA GLU A 265 -10.92 -4.82 -6.13
C GLU A 265 -12.34 -4.84 -5.55
N LYS A 266 -12.60 -5.70 -4.57
CA LYS A 266 -13.90 -5.77 -3.88
C LYS A 266 -14.23 -4.50 -3.10
N THR A 267 -13.20 -3.84 -2.54
CA THR A 267 -13.36 -2.50 -1.93
C THR A 267 -13.82 -1.48 -2.97
N GLY A 268 -13.26 -1.52 -4.18
CA GLY A 268 -13.65 -0.64 -5.28
C GLY A 268 -15.10 -0.86 -5.75
N GLU A 269 -15.56 -2.11 -5.80
CA GLU A 269 -16.97 -2.43 -6.10
C GLU A 269 -17.93 -1.76 -5.10
N ILE A 270 -17.63 -1.87 -3.79
CA ILE A 270 -18.39 -1.21 -2.72
C ILE A 270 -18.39 0.31 -2.88
N LEU A 271 -17.25 0.90 -3.26
CA LEU A 271 -17.12 2.34 -3.46
C LEU A 271 -17.68 2.83 -4.81
N GLY A 272 -18.13 1.92 -5.67
CA GLY A 272 -18.66 2.22 -7.01
C GLY A 272 -17.59 2.65 -8.02
N LYS A 273 -16.30 2.43 -7.72
CA LYS A 273 -15.15 2.89 -8.51
C LYS A 273 -14.05 1.84 -8.49
N LYS A 274 -13.41 1.58 -9.63
CA LYS A 274 -12.23 0.70 -9.66
C LYS A 274 -11.10 1.31 -8.84
N THR A 275 -10.57 0.53 -7.90
CA THR A 275 -9.36 0.86 -7.16
C THR A 275 -8.16 0.94 -8.11
N GLN A 276 -7.26 1.89 -7.85
CA GLN A 276 -6.07 2.13 -8.67
C GLN A 276 -4.79 1.99 -7.84
N ASN A 277 -3.63 1.93 -8.50
CA ASN A 277 -2.31 1.84 -7.87
C ASN A 277 -2.25 0.75 -6.79
N ILE A 278 -2.75 -0.44 -7.12
CA ILE A 278 -2.72 -1.58 -6.23
C ILE A 278 -1.34 -2.21 -6.33
N SER A 279 -0.63 -2.29 -5.21
CA SER A 279 0.62 -3.02 -5.12
C SER A 279 0.71 -3.79 -3.81
N ASP A 280 1.25 -4.99 -3.91
CA ASP A 280 1.65 -5.83 -2.80
C ASP A 280 3.11 -6.21 -3.09
N SER A 281 4.03 -5.83 -2.20
CA SER A 281 5.45 -6.10 -2.43
C SER A 281 6.18 -6.53 -1.18
N ARG A 282 7.24 -7.30 -1.42
CA ARG A 282 8.15 -7.82 -0.41
C ARG A 282 9.58 -7.51 -0.82
N SER A 283 10.42 -7.15 0.14
CA SER A 283 11.87 -7.04 -0.07
C SER A 283 12.63 -7.49 1.16
N ILE A 284 13.81 -8.08 0.98
CA ILE A 284 14.65 -8.46 2.12
C ILE A 284 15.23 -7.22 2.78
N VAL A 285 15.33 -7.23 4.12
CA VAL A 285 16.13 -6.25 4.86
C VAL A 285 17.59 -6.72 4.84
N PRO A 286 18.50 -6.09 4.07
CA PRO A 286 19.82 -6.66 3.79
C PRO A 286 20.69 -6.93 5.03
N GLU A 287 20.45 -6.17 6.10
CA GLU A 287 21.13 -6.26 7.38
C GLU A 287 20.66 -7.43 8.25
N TYR A 288 19.47 -8.01 7.99
CA TYR A 288 18.88 -9.06 8.82
C TYR A 288 18.35 -10.23 7.98
N LEU A 289 18.96 -11.41 8.13
CA LEU A 289 18.69 -12.58 7.29
C LEU A 289 17.24 -13.10 7.37
N LEU A 290 16.54 -12.86 8.48
CA LEU A 290 15.19 -13.37 8.74
C LEU A 290 14.13 -12.26 8.80
N ARG A 291 14.38 -11.12 8.13
CA ARG A 291 13.43 -10.00 8.08
C ARG A 291 13.12 -9.57 6.66
N MET A 292 11.85 -9.28 6.42
CA MET A 292 11.35 -8.81 5.13
C MET A 292 10.54 -7.53 5.33
N ASN A 293 10.75 -6.55 4.48
CA ASN A 293 9.81 -5.44 4.34
C ASN A 293 8.53 -5.95 3.66
N VAL A 294 7.40 -5.50 4.17
CA VAL A 294 6.06 -5.70 3.63
C VAL A 294 5.51 -4.33 3.27
N GLU A 295 4.99 -4.20 2.05
CA GLU A 295 4.33 -3.00 1.59
C GLU A 295 3.04 -3.33 0.86
N TYR A 296 1.94 -2.70 1.30
CA TYR A 296 0.67 -2.70 0.60
C TYR A 296 0.32 -1.27 0.23
N SER A 297 -0.05 -1.02 -1.03
CA SER A 297 -0.52 0.28 -1.50
C SER A 297 -1.80 0.15 -2.30
N GLU A 298 -2.77 1.02 -2.03
CA GLU A 298 -4.01 1.12 -2.81
C GLU A 298 -4.47 2.59 -2.91
N THR A 299 -5.18 2.92 -3.99
CA THR A 299 -5.83 4.24 -4.17
C THR A 299 -7.34 4.06 -4.20
N LEU A 300 -8.01 4.52 -3.16
CA LEU A 300 -9.46 4.44 -2.95
C LEU A 300 -10.14 5.73 -3.39
N ASP A 301 -11.24 5.62 -4.14
CA ASP A 301 -12.04 6.75 -4.62
C ASP A 301 -13.37 6.80 -3.86
N PHE A 302 -13.59 7.88 -3.12
CA PHE A 302 -14.77 8.12 -2.29
C PHE A 302 -15.75 9.12 -2.92
N SER A 303 -15.51 9.57 -4.16
CA SER A 303 -16.33 10.59 -4.83
C SER A 303 -17.81 10.22 -4.92
N GLY A 304 -18.14 8.93 -5.01
CA GLY A 304 -19.52 8.42 -4.97
C GLY A 304 -20.27 8.71 -3.68
N PHE A 305 -19.57 9.08 -2.60
CA PHE A 305 -20.12 9.40 -1.28
C PHE A 305 -19.85 10.83 -0.84
N ALA A 306 -19.34 11.70 -1.73
CA ALA A 306 -19.01 13.09 -1.44
C ALA A 306 -20.12 13.80 -0.65
N CYS A 307 -19.78 14.44 0.46
CA CYS A 307 -20.76 15.10 1.34
C CYS A 307 -20.36 16.53 1.70
N THR A 308 -19.36 17.09 1.01
CA THR A 308 -18.93 18.49 1.15
C THR A 308 -19.01 19.22 -0.20
N PRO A 309 -19.07 20.56 -0.21
CA PRO A 309 -18.99 21.35 -1.44
C PRO A 309 -17.68 21.16 -2.22
N ALA A 310 -16.61 20.67 -1.56
CA ALA A 310 -15.35 20.35 -2.21
C ALA A 310 -15.34 18.96 -2.87
N GLY A 311 -16.41 18.17 -2.72
CA GLY A 311 -16.47 16.80 -3.25
C GLY A 311 -15.77 15.77 -2.36
N GLU A 312 -15.57 16.09 -1.08
CA GLU A 312 -14.82 15.25 -0.14
C GLU A 312 -15.75 14.48 0.81
N VAL A 313 -15.17 13.46 1.45
CA VAL A 313 -15.81 12.61 2.48
C VAL A 313 -14.88 12.53 3.69
N PRO A 314 -15.40 12.60 4.93
CA PRO A 314 -14.62 12.23 6.11
C PRO A 314 -14.28 10.74 6.07
N VAL A 315 -12.99 10.41 6.08
CA VAL A 315 -12.48 9.04 5.98
C VAL A 315 -11.49 8.77 7.10
N ALA A 316 -11.63 7.59 7.71
CA ALA A 316 -10.63 7.01 8.59
C ALA A 316 -10.20 5.63 8.08
N TYR A 317 -8.90 5.38 8.02
CA TYR A 317 -8.34 4.09 7.59
C TYR A 317 -7.53 3.48 8.74
N TYR A 318 -7.82 2.21 9.03
CA TYR A 318 -7.21 1.44 10.09
C TYR A 318 -6.62 0.15 9.51
N PHE A 319 -5.41 -0.19 9.96
CA PHE A 319 -4.71 -1.40 9.54
C PHE A 319 -4.21 -2.17 10.75
N LYS A 320 -4.48 -3.47 10.80
CA LYS A 320 -3.95 -4.40 11.79
C LYS A 320 -3.04 -5.39 11.06
N PRO A 321 -1.71 -5.35 11.29
CA PRO A 321 -0.80 -6.33 10.71
C PRO A 321 -1.03 -7.72 11.32
N ASN A 322 -0.58 -8.77 10.62
CA ASN A 322 -0.53 -10.12 11.17
C ASN A 322 0.45 -10.21 12.36
N SER A 323 0.45 -11.35 13.08
CA SER A 323 1.26 -11.51 14.29
C SER A 323 2.79 -11.44 14.09
N MET A 324 3.26 -11.62 12.86
CA MET A 324 4.68 -11.60 12.51
C MET A 324 5.18 -10.24 12.04
N THR A 325 4.26 -9.30 11.79
CA THR A 325 4.57 -8.04 11.11
C THR A 325 4.46 -6.88 12.07
N THR A 326 5.57 -6.17 12.25
CA THR A 326 5.58 -4.91 13.00
C THR A 326 5.38 -3.76 12.02
N LEU A 327 4.39 -2.90 12.27
CA LEU A 327 4.13 -1.75 11.42
C LEU A 327 5.22 -0.67 11.59
N ASP A 328 5.70 -0.10 10.49
CA ASP A 328 6.67 0.99 10.49
C ASP A 328 5.95 2.35 10.45
N SER A 329 5.45 2.79 11.60
CA SER A 329 4.68 4.04 11.71
C SER A 329 5.45 5.27 11.23
N GLU A 330 6.77 5.34 11.45
CA GLU A 330 7.57 6.49 11.04
C GLU A 330 7.74 6.57 9.52
N ARG A 331 8.00 5.43 8.88
CA ARG A 331 8.11 5.36 7.41
C ARG A 331 6.77 5.66 6.76
N ILE A 332 5.68 5.11 7.30
CA ILE A 332 4.32 5.42 6.84
C ILE A 332 4.07 6.92 6.91
N GLN A 333 4.35 7.58 8.05
CA GLN A 333 4.13 9.02 8.22
C GLN A 333 4.82 9.84 7.12
N LYS A 334 6.08 9.50 6.80
CA LYS A 334 6.87 10.18 5.76
C LYS A 334 6.24 10.01 4.39
N GLU A 335 5.80 8.80 4.04
CA GLU A 335 5.19 8.48 2.75
C GLU A 335 3.84 9.19 2.54
N ILE A 336 3.00 9.25 3.57
CA ILE A 336 1.69 9.92 3.47
C ILE A 336 1.77 11.44 3.63
N ASN A 337 2.97 12.00 3.79
CA ASN A 337 3.25 13.43 4.04
C ASN A 337 2.26 14.07 5.03
N ASN A 338 1.96 13.33 6.10
CA ASN A 338 0.93 13.72 7.06
C ASN A 338 1.59 14.16 8.38
N ALA A 339 1.00 15.17 9.03
CA ALA A 339 1.41 15.57 10.38
C ALA A 339 1.09 14.49 11.43
N PHE A 340 0.25 13.51 11.09
CA PHE A 340 -0.19 12.43 11.97
C PHE A 340 0.73 11.21 11.92
N ILE A 341 1.27 10.79 13.07
CA ILE A 341 1.99 9.51 13.22
C ILE A 341 0.95 8.40 13.45
N PRO A 342 0.96 7.31 12.66
CA PRO A 342 0.14 6.14 12.93
C PRO A 342 0.34 5.63 14.35
N LYS A 343 -0.77 5.47 15.08
CA LYS A 343 -0.78 4.98 16.46
C LYS A 343 -1.78 3.86 16.59
N GLU A 344 -1.47 2.91 17.48
CA GLU A 344 -2.44 1.91 17.90
C GLU A 344 -3.68 2.63 18.47
N TYR A 345 -4.83 2.23 17.97
CA TYR A 345 -6.13 2.80 18.29
C TYR A 345 -6.88 1.87 19.26
N ASP A 346 -7.11 0.63 18.83
CA ASP A 346 -7.82 -0.38 19.61
C ASP A 346 -7.58 -1.79 19.02
N ASN A 347 -7.49 -2.81 19.88
CA ASN A 347 -7.41 -4.23 19.48
C ASN A 347 -6.36 -4.54 18.38
N GLY A 348 -5.19 -3.90 18.44
CA GLY A 348 -4.10 -4.06 17.47
C GLY A 348 -4.27 -3.31 16.14
N TYR A 349 -5.36 -2.55 15.96
CA TYR A 349 -5.50 -1.68 14.80
C TYR A 349 -4.70 -0.39 14.97
N TYR A 350 -3.92 -0.05 13.96
CA TYR A 350 -3.27 1.25 13.82
C TYR A 350 -4.13 2.16 12.96
N ARG A 351 -4.43 3.37 13.45
CA ARG A 351 -5.05 4.39 12.60
C ARG A 351 -3.99 4.94 11.68
N ILE A 352 -4.15 4.76 10.37
CA ILE A 352 -3.19 5.19 9.35
C ILE A 352 -3.57 6.55 8.78
N PHE A 353 -4.87 6.78 8.55
CA PHE A 353 -5.39 8.03 8.01
C PHE A 353 -6.63 8.47 8.77
N ASN A 354 -6.82 9.79 8.90
CA ASN A 354 -8.05 10.41 9.38
C ASN A 354 -8.14 11.83 8.81
N GLY A 355 -9.13 12.09 7.97
CA GLY A 355 -9.31 13.40 7.34
C GLY A 355 -10.37 13.37 6.24
N ASN A 356 -10.57 14.52 5.61
CA ASN A 356 -11.49 14.63 4.47
C ASN A 356 -10.71 14.40 3.17
N CYS A 357 -11.25 13.57 2.27
CA CYS A 357 -10.70 13.39 0.93
C CYS A 357 -11.76 12.89 -0.05
N SER A 358 -11.54 13.15 -1.34
CA SER A 358 -12.28 12.51 -2.45
C SER A 358 -11.58 11.25 -2.94
N THR A 359 -10.25 11.20 -2.81
CA THR A 359 -9.40 10.05 -3.15
C THR A 359 -8.32 9.91 -2.09
N LEU A 360 -8.04 8.68 -1.67
CA LEU A 360 -7.00 8.35 -0.70
C LEU A 360 -6.02 7.37 -1.32
N LYS A 361 -4.78 7.82 -1.54
CA LYS A 361 -3.65 6.91 -1.72
C LYS A 361 -3.14 6.53 -0.34
N ILE A 362 -3.19 5.24 -0.02
CA ILE A 362 -2.71 4.70 1.24
C ILE A 362 -1.58 3.72 0.97
N THR A 363 -0.52 3.81 1.78
CA THR A 363 0.56 2.83 1.79
C THR A 363 0.79 2.39 3.23
N THR A 364 0.68 1.09 3.48
CA THR A 364 1.01 0.49 4.78
C THR A 364 2.33 -0.23 4.65
N LEU A 365 3.24 0.02 5.58
CA LEU A 365 4.61 -0.48 5.58
C LEU A 365 4.86 -1.22 6.88
N GLY A 366 5.48 -2.39 6.79
CA GLY A 366 5.85 -3.18 7.94
C GLY A 366 7.15 -3.94 7.73
N THR A 367 7.68 -4.46 8.84
CA THR A 367 8.75 -5.43 8.86
C THR A 367 8.19 -6.74 9.39
N MET A 368 8.20 -7.75 8.54
CA MET A 368 7.89 -9.11 8.90
C MET A 368 9.13 -9.79 9.47
N HIS A 369 8.92 -10.52 10.56
CA HIS A 369 9.95 -11.31 11.23
C HIS A 369 9.62 -12.79 11.08
N LEU A 370 10.54 -13.57 10.51
CA LEU A 370 10.35 -15.01 10.36
C LEU A 370 10.58 -15.72 11.70
N PRO A 371 9.56 -16.36 12.30
CA PRO A 371 9.70 -16.97 13.62
C PRO A 371 10.61 -18.20 13.58
N VAL A 372 11.53 -18.30 14.54
CA VAL A 372 12.36 -19.49 14.75
C VAL A 372 11.70 -20.37 15.80
N LEU A 373 11.43 -21.63 15.46
CA LEU A 373 10.87 -22.64 16.37
C LEU A 373 11.97 -23.44 17.08
N LYS A 374 13.06 -23.70 16.37
CA LYS A 374 14.18 -24.51 16.85
C LYS A 374 15.50 -24.02 16.28
N CYS A 375 16.54 -24.03 17.10
CA CYS A 375 17.92 -23.81 16.70
C CYS A 375 18.76 -24.98 17.21
N ASP A 376 19.41 -25.72 16.30
CA ASP A 376 20.42 -26.72 16.66
C ASP A 376 21.79 -26.22 16.23
N ILE A 377 22.75 -26.22 17.15
CA ILE A 377 24.13 -25.78 16.92
C ILE A 377 25.05 -26.97 17.12
N HIS A 378 25.81 -27.33 16.10
CA HIS A 378 26.82 -28.38 16.18
C HIS A 378 28.20 -27.81 15.86
N THR A 379 29.09 -27.80 16.86
CA THR A 379 30.49 -27.41 16.70
C THR A 379 31.38 -28.66 16.69
N THR A 380 32.31 -28.75 15.74
CA THR A 380 33.33 -29.79 15.67
C THR A 380 34.72 -29.18 15.62
N LEU A 381 35.61 -29.60 16.53
CA LEU A 381 37.05 -29.35 16.42
C LEU A 381 37.68 -30.41 15.51
N LYS A 382 37.99 -30.02 14.26
CA LYS A 382 38.58 -30.91 13.25
C LYS A 382 40.08 -31.09 13.45
N THR A 383 40.81 -30.06 13.84
CA THR A 383 42.24 -30.12 14.20
C THR A 383 42.47 -29.14 15.34
N ASP A 384 43.68 -29.06 15.89
CA ASP A 384 44.02 -28.10 16.97
C ASP A 384 43.77 -26.61 16.61
N THR A 385 43.43 -26.29 15.36
CA THR A 385 43.23 -24.92 14.86
C THR A 385 42.04 -24.75 13.91
N VAL A 386 41.33 -25.83 13.52
CA VAL A 386 40.25 -25.75 12.52
C VAL A 386 38.95 -26.25 13.12
N PHE A 387 37.93 -25.40 13.03
CA PHE A 387 36.58 -25.66 13.49
C PHE A 387 35.64 -25.85 12.29
N LYS A 388 34.60 -26.64 12.49
CA LYS A 388 33.41 -26.68 11.65
C LYS A 388 32.20 -26.45 12.52
N ARG A 389 31.30 -25.57 12.09
CA ARG A 389 30.05 -25.30 12.78
C ARG A 389 28.88 -25.42 11.82
N GLU A 390 27.79 -25.94 12.34
CA GLU A 390 26.50 -26.01 11.66
C GLU A 390 25.45 -25.40 12.58
N PHE A 391 24.75 -24.38 12.09
CA PHE A 391 23.52 -23.88 12.70
C PHE A 391 22.35 -24.36 11.85
N ALA A 392 21.37 -25.02 12.47
CA ALA A 392 20.16 -25.46 11.83
C ALA A 392 18.96 -24.78 12.49
N PHE A 393 18.36 -23.81 11.79
CA PHE A 393 17.18 -23.08 12.23
C PHE A 393 15.93 -23.66 11.58
N THR A 394 15.04 -24.21 12.38
CA THR A 394 13.68 -24.58 11.95
C THR A 394 12.78 -23.36 12.09
N LEU A 395 12.28 -22.85 10.97
CA LEU A 395 11.37 -21.71 10.92
C LEU A 395 9.91 -22.20 10.83
N ASP A 396 9.00 -21.44 11.43
CA ASP A 396 7.56 -21.70 11.34
C ASP A 396 7.06 -21.38 9.91
N PRO A 397 6.30 -22.27 9.23
CA PRO A 397 5.97 -22.07 7.82
C PRO A 397 4.93 -20.96 7.62
N ILE A 398 5.36 -19.77 7.20
CA ILE A 398 4.46 -18.78 6.58
C ILE A 398 5.22 -18.03 5.47
N LEU A 399 5.80 -18.79 4.54
CA LEU A 399 6.28 -18.24 3.27
C LEU A 399 5.48 -18.85 2.11
N ASP A 400 4.90 -17.97 1.30
CA ASP A 400 4.41 -18.37 -0.01
C ASP A 400 5.58 -18.67 -0.97
N SER A 401 5.26 -18.94 -2.25
CA SER A 401 6.29 -19.29 -3.23
C SER A 401 7.17 -18.10 -3.60
N GLU A 402 6.64 -16.88 -3.62
CA GLU A 402 7.40 -15.68 -3.96
C GLU A 402 8.34 -15.29 -2.83
N GLU A 403 7.85 -15.34 -1.58
CA GLU A 403 8.64 -15.04 -0.39
C GLU A 403 9.79 -16.06 -0.20
N TYR A 404 9.53 -17.34 -0.47
CA TYR A 404 10.57 -18.38 -0.45
C TYR A 404 11.67 -18.12 -1.48
N GLU A 405 11.30 -17.84 -2.74
CA GLU A 405 12.27 -17.56 -3.80
C GLU A 405 13.08 -16.29 -3.52
N LEU A 406 12.44 -15.27 -2.96
CA LEU A 406 13.08 -14.03 -2.55
C LEU A 406 14.13 -14.27 -1.45
N LEU A 407 13.76 -15.00 -0.40
CA LEU A 407 14.68 -15.36 0.70
C LEU A 407 15.82 -16.27 0.20
N SER A 408 15.48 -17.32 -0.57
CA SER A 408 16.48 -18.25 -1.11
C SER A 408 17.49 -17.53 -2.02
N SER A 409 17.03 -16.64 -2.90
CA SER A 409 17.91 -15.88 -3.80
C SER A 409 18.84 -14.96 -3.01
N PHE A 410 18.31 -14.29 -1.98
CA PHE A 410 19.11 -13.44 -1.11
C PHE A 410 20.18 -14.22 -0.36
N LEU A 411 19.83 -15.34 0.28
CA LEU A 411 20.79 -16.20 1.00
C LEU A 411 21.90 -16.71 0.06
N ASN A 412 21.54 -17.13 -1.16
CA ASN A 412 22.53 -17.58 -2.15
C ASN A 412 23.42 -16.45 -2.68
N SER A 413 22.95 -15.20 -2.62
CA SER A 413 23.72 -14.02 -3.05
C SER A 413 24.72 -13.51 -2.00
N LYS A 414 24.56 -13.92 -0.74
CA LYS A 414 25.44 -13.53 0.36
C LYS A 414 26.76 -14.28 0.25
N ASP A 415 27.80 -13.57 -0.20
CA ASP A 415 29.17 -14.07 -0.25
C ASP A 415 29.89 -13.70 1.06
N ILE A 416 29.93 -14.65 1.99
CA ILE A 416 30.65 -14.49 3.27
C ILE A 416 31.71 -15.59 3.31
N ASP A 417 32.99 -15.17 3.41
CA ASP A 417 34.11 -16.10 3.48
C ASP A 417 33.90 -17.12 4.60
N HIS A 418 34.25 -18.38 4.30
CA HIS A 418 34.12 -19.52 5.22
C HIS A 418 32.68 -19.91 5.61
N VAL A 419 31.66 -19.30 4.99
CA VAL A 419 30.25 -19.60 5.22
C VAL A 419 29.62 -20.23 3.98
N SER A 420 28.71 -21.17 4.20
CA SER A 420 27.72 -21.54 3.19
C SER A 420 26.36 -21.68 3.83
N MET A 421 25.31 -21.26 3.11
CA MET A 421 23.94 -21.31 3.60
C MET A 421 23.11 -22.21 2.68
N LYS A 422 22.14 -22.89 3.27
CA LYS A 422 21.19 -23.72 2.55
C LYS A 422 19.80 -23.52 3.15
N LEU A 423 18.83 -23.24 2.30
CA LEU A 423 17.42 -23.21 2.68
C LEU A 423 16.75 -24.44 2.08
N ASP A 424 16.19 -25.27 2.95
CA ASP A 424 15.40 -26.44 2.56
C ASP A 424 13.95 -26.25 3.00
N LYS A 425 13.01 -26.81 2.22
CA LYS A 425 11.58 -26.80 2.51
C LYS A 425 11.10 -28.22 2.78
N ASP A 426 10.61 -28.47 3.99
CA ASP A 426 9.78 -29.64 4.30
C ASP A 426 8.29 -29.26 4.19
N ASN A 427 7.39 -30.24 4.16
CA ASN A 427 5.94 -30.07 4.09
C ASN A 427 5.36 -29.25 5.25
N LYS A 428 6.12 -29.05 6.33
CA LYS A 428 5.68 -28.39 7.56
C LYS A 428 6.56 -27.26 8.06
N HIS A 429 7.81 -27.14 7.64
CA HIS A 429 8.75 -26.13 8.17
C HIS A 429 9.79 -25.77 7.12
N LEU A 430 10.40 -24.60 7.27
CA LEU A 430 11.61 -24.24 6.55
C LEU A 430 12.83 -24.55 7.41
N LEU A 431 13.88 -25.10 6.81
CA LEU A 431 15.14 -25.37 7.48
C LEU A 431 16.23 -24.51 6.86
N LEU A 432 16.66 -23.48 7.59
CA LEU A 432 17.83 -22.70 7.25
C LEU A 432 19.05 -23.33 7.92
N THR A 433 19.97 -23.85 7.12
CA THR A 433 21.25 -24.39 7.61
C THR A 433 22.40 -23.47 7.22
N ILE A 434 23.20 -23.06 8.20
CA ILE A 434 24.39 -22.22 8.03
C ILE A 434 25.61 -23.03 8.45
N TYR A 435 26.54 -23.23 7.53
CA TYR A 435 27.80 -23.91 7.77
C TYR A 435 28.94 -22.90 7.85
N GLN A 436 29.76 -22.98 8.89
CA GLN A 436 31.02 -22.25 9.03
C GLN A 436 32.19 -23.23 9.07
N SER A 437 33.33 -22.89 8.46
CA SER A 437 34.54 -23.72 8.55
C SER A 437 35.81 -22.88 8.42
N GLY A 438 36.63 -22.86 9.47
CA GLY A 438 37.87 -22.08 9.46
C GLY A 438 38.61 -22.11 10.79
N SER A 439 39.57 -21.20 10.93
CA SER A 439 40.22 -20.88 12.20
C SER A 439 39.25 -20.15 13.14
N VAL A 440 39.69 -19.89 14.38
CA VAL A 440 38.91 -19.10 15.34
C VAL A 440 38.63 -17.70 14.82
N GLU A 441 39.60 -17.08 14.14
CA GLU A 441 39.47 -15.75 13.58
C GLU A 441 38.43 -15.74 12.45
N ASP A 442 38.48 -16.73 11.56
CA ASP A 442 37.53 -16.87 10.45
C ASP A 442 36.08 -17.08 10.96
N ILE A 443 35.90 -17.91 11.99
CA ILE A 443 34.57 -18.14 12.58
C ILE A 443 34.07 -16.88 13.28
N ASN A 444 34.91 -16.20 14.07
CA ASN A 444 34.50 -14.96 14.74
C ASN A 444 34.06 -13.89 13.74
N LEU A 445 34.86 -13.67 12.69
CA LEU A 445 34.56 -12.68 11.67
C LEU A 445 33.26 -13.02 10.93
N SER A 446 33.10 -14.28 10.51
CA SER A 446 31.89 -14.70 9.81
C SER A 446 30.64 -14.67 10.70
N SER A 447 30.76 -15.02 11.98
CA SER A 447 29.68 -14.89 12.95
C SER A 447 29.26 -13.45 13.19
N GLU A 448 30.21 -12.51 13.33
CA GLU A 448 29.92 -11.09 13.47
C GLU A 448 29.13 -10.56 12.27
N LEU A 449 29.48 -10.98 11.05
CA LEU A 449 28.77 -10.61 9.82
C LEU A 449 27.36 -11.22 9.72
N LEU A 450 27.11 -12.38 10.33
CA LEU A 450 25.82 -13.09 10.29
C LEU A 450 24.84 -12.63 11.38
N PHE A 451 25.35 -12.40 12.58
CA PHE A 451 24.55 -12.21 13.79
C PHE A 451 24.76 -10.84 14.45
N GLY A 452 25.71 -10.02 13.97
CA GLY A 452 25.94 -8.63 14.40
C GLY A 452 26.98 -8.47 15.50
N ILE A 453 27.01 -9.32 16.52
CA ILE A 453 28.04 -9.32 17.58
C ILE A 453 28.23 -10.76 18.10
N GLU A 454 29.36 -11.41 17.82
CA GLU A 454 29.76 -12.65 18.52
C GLU A 454 31.22 -12.59 18.99
N ARG A 455 31.54 -13.29 20.10
CA ARG A 455 32.90 -13.42 20.63
C ARG A 455 33.19 -14.86 21.01
N ILE A 456 33.86 -15.63 20.14
CA ILE A 456 34.52 -16.88 20.57
C ILE A 456 35.89 -16.53 21.12
N SER A 457 36.21 -17.06 22.29
CA SER A 457 37.55 -16.92 22.87
C SER A 457 38.13 -18.30 23.18
N ILE A 458 39.34 -18.56 22.66
CA ILE A 458 40.09 -19.76 23.00
C ILE A 458 41.25 -19.38 23.91
N SER A 459 41.18 -19.81 25.16
CA SER A 459 42.29 -19.76 26.11
C SER A 459 43.01 -21.11 26.11
N ARG A 460 44.24 -21.16 25.57
CA ARG A 460 45.12 -22.28 25.90
C ARG A 460 45.56 -22.12 27.35
N VAL A 461 45.19 -23.07 28.21
CA VAL A 461 45.73 -23.15 29.57
C VAL A 461 47.25 -23.24 29.45
N LYS A 462 47.98 -22.30 30.05
CA LYS A 462 49.45 -22.39 30.12
C LYS A 462 49.78 -23.72 30.80
N PRO A 463 50.48 -24.65 30.12
CA PRO A 463 50.72 -25.96 30.69
C PRO A 463 51.53 -25.81 31.97
N SER A 464 51.03 -26.37 33.07
CA SER A 464 51.83 -26.52 34.27
C SER A 464 52.97 -27.51 33.99
N PHE A 465 54.01 -27.52 34.83
CA PHE A 465 55.12 -28.48 34.69
C PHE A 465 54.63 -29.94 34.65
N PHE A 466 53.52 -30.25 35.33
CA PHE A 466 52.92 -31.59 35.33
C PHE A 466 52.15 -31.90 34.04
N ASP A 467 51.58 -30.91 33.36
CA ASP A 467 50.88 -31.09 32.06
C ASP A 467 51.85 -31.37 30.91
N ILE A 468 53.09 -30.87 31.01
CA ILE A 468 54.16 -31.16 30.05
C ILE A 468 54.59 -32.64 30.14
N ILE A 469 54.48 -33.23 31.34
CA ILE A 469 54.87 -34.61 31.64
C ILE A 469 53.67 -35.58 31.48
N SER A 470 52.44 -35.08 31.47
CA SER A 470 51.24 -35.88 31.26
C SER A 470 51.12 -36.35 29.81
N LYS A 471 50.30 -37.39 29.57
CA LYS A 471 50.02 -37.89 28.21
C LYS A 471 49.10 -36.97 27.40
N SER A 472 48.57 -35.90 27.99
CA SER A 472 47.57 -35.05 27.33
C SER A 472 47.58 -33.60 27.79
N THR A 473 47.55 -32.66 26.86
CA THR A 473 47.43 -31.22 27.14
C THR A 473 45.97 -30.78 27.14
N PRO A 474 45.43 -30.23 28.24
CA PRO A 474 44.08 -29.68 28.26
C PRO A 474 44.02 -28.37 27.45
N THR A 475 43.01 -28.27 26.61
CA THR A 475 42.64 -27.06 25.85
C THR A 475 41.29 -26.60 26.36
N GLU A 476 41.20 -25.36 26.81
CA GLU A 476 39.93 -24.74 27.18
C GLU A 476 39.39 -23.98 25.96
N ILE A 477 38.11 -24.20 25.67
CA ILE A 477 37.38 -23.59 24.55
C ILE A 477 36.16 -22.93 25.17
N ILE A 478 36.00 -21.62 24.96
CA ILE A 478 34.85 -20.86 25.42
C ILE A 478 34.12 -20.33 24.19
N GLU A 479 32.88 -20.78 23.98
CA GLU A 479 32.02 -20.31 22.90
C GLU A 479 30.90 -19.43 23.47
N GLN A 480 30.77 -18.21 22.95
CA GLN A 480 29.69 -17.29 23.31
C GLN A 480 28.91 -16.90 22.05
N PHE A 481 27.58 -17.06 22.07
CA PHE A 481 26.69 -16.71 20.97
C PHE A 481 25.69 -15.67 21.46
N ASP A 482 25.44 -14.63 20.66
CA ASP A 482 24.36 -13.69 20.87
C ASP A 482 23.46 -13.73 19.64
N LEU A 483 22.29 -14.34 19.79
CA LEU A 483 21.32 -14.50 18.70
C LEU A 483 20.16 -13.49 18.82
N THR A 484 20.27 -12.47 19.68
CA THR A 484 19.18 -11.54 19.99
C THR A 484 18.64 -10.86 18.74
N ASP A 485 19.52 -10.22 17.98
CA ASP A 485 19.13 -9.45 16.79
C ASP A 485 18.67 -10.35 15.65
N PHE A 486 19.22 -11.56 15.56
CA PHE A 486 18.89 -12.55 14.55
C PHE A 486 17.49 -13.15 14.76
N LEU A 487 17.16 -13.57 15.99
CA LEU A 487 15.89 -14.22 16.31
C LEU A 487 14.71 -13.23 16.38
N GLY A 488 14.98 -11.97 16.73
CA GLY A 488 13.98 -10.91 16.82
C GLY A 488 12.92 -11.12 17.92
N PRO A 489 11.97 -10.18 18.07
CA PRO A 489 11.02 -10.17 19.18
C PRO A 489 9.95 -11.26 19.11
N VAL A 490 9.63 -11.78 17.91
CA VAL A 490 8.56 -12.77 17.70
C VAL A 490 8.95 -14.22 18.02
N SER A 491 10.24 -14.51 18.18
CA SER A 491 10.73 -15.87 18.47
C SER A 491 10.68 -16.18 19.98
N GLU A 492 9.52 -15.95 20.61
CA GLU A 492 9.40 -15.98 22.08
C GLU A 492 9.51 -17.39 22.71
N ASN A 493 9.28 -18.47 21.94
CA ASN A 493 9.25 -19.85 22.45
C ASN A 493 9.99 -20.83 21.52
N TYR A 494 11.30 -20.68 21.39
CA TYR A 494 12.14 -21.59 20.59
C TYR A 494 12.91 -22.59 21.46
N THR A 495 13.29 -23.73 20.87
CA THR A 495 14.19 -24.70 21.51
C THR A 495 15.61 -24.52 20.99
N LEU A 496 16.59 -24.40 21.88
CA LEU A 496 18.02 -24.41 21.53
C LEU A 496 18.66 -25.73 21.95
N THR A 497 19.34 -26.39 21.01
CA THR A 497 20.24 -27.53 21.27
C THR A 497 21.65 -27.14 20.86
N TYR A 498 22.63 -27.38 21.73
CA TYR A 498 24.05 -27.21 21.39
C TYR A 498 24.80 -28.53 21.60
N THR A 499 25.64 -28.92 20.63
CA THR A 499 26.48 -30.12 20.70
C THR A 499 27.90 -29.80 20.23
N PHE A 500 28.89 -30.30 20.97
CA PHE A 500 30.31 -30.15 20.64
C PHE A 500 30.98 -31.51 20.44
N SER A 501 31.82 -31.66 19.40
CA SER A 501 32.61 -32.88 19.17
C SER A 501 34.09 -32.61 18.85
N ASN A 502 34.98 -33.52 19.25
CA ASN A 502 36.41 -33.50 18.93
C ASN A 502 36.88 -34.86 18.35
N GLN A 503 37.92 -34.88 17.52
CA GLN A 503 38.49 -36.08 16.88
C GLN A 503 38.85 -37.21 17.86
N SER A 504 39.14 -36.91 19.13
CA SER A 504 39.52 -37.90 20.15
C SER A 504 38.33 -38.54 20.88
N LYS A 505 37.18 -37.87 20.95
CA LYS A 505 35.92 -38.38 21.52
C LYS A 505 34.73 -37.59 20.94
N SER A 506 33.74 -38.28 20.36
CA SER A 506 32.41 -37.69 20.17
C SER A 506 31.72 -37.68 21.54
N GLN A 507 31.74 -36.54 22.23
CA GLN A 507 30.94 -36.36 23.45
C GLN A 507 29.65 -35.65 23.07
N LEU A 508 28.51 -36.30 23.32
CA LEU A 508 27.22 -35.65 23.15
C LEU A 508 26.98 -34.79 24.40
N VAL A 509 27.18 -33.49 24.30
CA VAL A 509 26.64 -32.55 25.28
C VAL A 509 25.27 -32.15 24.76
N ASN A 510 24.21 -32.45 25.51
CA ASN A 510 22.84 -32.03 25.18
C ASN A 510 22.44 -30.94 26.18
N GLY A 511 22.49 -29.68 25.75
CA GLY A 511 21.79 -28.60 26.44
C GLY A 511 20.35 -28.50 25.91
N TYR A 512 19.35 -28.47 26.79
CA TYR A 512 17.95 -28.20 26.44
C TYR A 512 17.53 -26.88 27.07
N ILE A 513 17.09 -25.94 26.24
CA ILE A 513 16.55 -24.66 26.71
C ILE A 513 15.13 -24.52 26.15
N LYS A 514 14.16 -24.41 27.06
CA LYS A 514 12.78 -24.02 26.76
C LYS A 514 12.51 -22.71 27.47
N LYS A 515 12.25 -21.65 26.72
CA LYS A 515 11.74 -20.41 27.32
C LYS A 515 10.40 -20.71 28.01
N SER A 516 10.46 -20.70 29.32
CA SER A 516 9.39 -20.81 30.30
C SER A 516 9.75 -19.76 31.34
N ASN A 517 8.78 -19.13 32.00
CA ASN A 517 9.00 -18.02 32.96
C ASN A 517 9.90 -18.37 34.18
N ASP A 518 10.56 -19.53 34.19
CA ASP A 518 11.44 -20.03 35.23
C ASP A 518 12.82 -20.35 34.62
N GLU A 519 13.85 -19.75 35.22
CA GLU A 519 15.27 -19.97 34.91
C GLU A 519 15.59 -21.47 34.81
N THR A 520 16.10 -21.91 33.65
CA THR A 520 16.52 -23.30 33.45
C THR A 520 18.04 -23.36 33.29
N ILE A 521 18.70 -23.87 34.34
CA ILE A 521 20.12 -24.26 34.36
C ILE A 521 20.17 -25.78 34.13
N ALA A 522 20.77 -26.23 33.03
CA ALA A 522 21.08 -27.64 32.82
C ALA A 522 22.59 -27.86 32.97
N VAL A 523 23.03 -28.40 34.11
CA VAL A 523 24.41 -28.89 34.31
C VAL A 523 24.43 -30.38 33.98
N THR A 524 25.21 -30.76 32.96
CA THR A 524 25.50 -32.18 32.71
C THR A 524 26.97 -32.41 33.01
N ASP A 525 27.26 -33.07 34.14
CA ASP A 525 28.61 -33.46 34.55
C ASP A 525 29.01 -34.71 33.75
N ILE A 526 30.07 -34.63 32.94
CA ILE A 526 30.59 -35.77 32.18
C ILE A 526 32.04 -36.00 32.64
N GLU A 527 32.34 -37.22 33.09
CA GLU A 527 33.67 -37.62 33.58
C GLU A 527 34.81 -37.06 32.68
N ASP A 528 35.73 -36.33 33.33
CA ASP A 528 36.92 -35.63 32.81
C ASP A 528 36.75 -34.24 32.14
N ASN A 529 35.53 -33.71 31.93
CA ASN A 529 35.32 -32.35 31.36
C ASN A 529 34.24 -31.56 32.12
N SER A 530 34.57 -30.38 32.66
CA SER A 530 33.59 -29.50 33.30
C SER A 530 32.90 -28.60 32.28
N PHE A 531 31.57 -28.66 32.20
CA PHE A 531 30.72 -27.75 31.42
C PHE A 531 30.02 -26.77 32.38
N ILE A 532 30.26 -25.47 32.19
CA ILE A 532 29.58 -24.40 32.94
C ILE A 532 28.72 -23.62 31.94
N TYR A 533 27.47 -23.39 32.33
CA TYR A 533 26.44 -22.73 31.54
C TYR A 533 25.89 -21.52 32.30
N GLU A 534 25.79 -20.39 31.60
CA GLU A 534 25.10 -19.17 32.06
C GLU A 534 24.31 -18.62 30.87
N ASN A 535 23.00 -18.40 31.06
CA ASN A 535 22.10 -17.88 30.03
C ASN A 535 21.31 -16.70 30.56
N ASN A 536 21.31 -15.62 29.77
CA ASN A 536 20.36 -14.53 29.85
C ASN A 536 19.63 -14.43 28.49
N ASP A 537 18.45 -15.06 28.39
CA ASP A 537 17.49 -15.11 27.26
C ASP A 537 17.98 -15.52 25.85
N THR A 538 18.99 -14.85 25.32
CA THR A 538 19.50 -14.95 23.93
C THR A 538 21.03 -14.99 23.86
N LEU A 539 21.70 -14.80 25.00
CA LEU A 539 23.13 -14.93 25.17
C LEU A 539 23.48 -16.32 25.70
N PHE A 540 24.22 -17.08 24.91
CA PHE A 540 24.71 -18.40 25.27
C PHE A 540 26.19 -18.35 25.57
N THR A 541 26.65 -18.98 26.66
CA THR A 541 28.07 -19.24 26.92
C THR A 541 28.29 -20.72 27.23
N SER A 542 29.25 -21.33 26.53
CA SER A 542 29.69 -22.73 26.71
C SER A 542 31.16 -22.76 27.08
N HIS A 543 31.48 -23.46 28.17
CA HIS A 543 32.86 -23.74 28.60
C HIS A 543 33.19 -25.22 28.37
N ILE A 544 34.22 -25.50 27.57
CA ILE A 544 34.60 -26.85 27.17
C ILE A 544 36.09 -27.07 27.46
N ILE A 545 36.40 -28.08 28.26
CA ILE A 545 37.77 -28.57 28.42
C ILE A 545 37.94 -29.78 27.50
N SER A 546 39.03 -29.82 26.74
CA SER A 546 39.31 -30.91 25.81
C SER A 546 40.79 -31.26 25.81
N SER A 547 41.13 -32.53 26.01
CA SER A 547 42.51 -33.00 26.10
C SER A 547 43.00 -33.63 24.78
N SER A 548 44.12 -33.16 24.22
CA SER A 548 44.81 -33.78 23.07
C SER A 548 46.10 -34.48 23.49
N PRO A 549 46.55 -35.56 22.82
CA PRO A 549 47.74 -36.31 23.22
C PRO A 549 49.04 -35.50 23.07
N SER A 550 49.87 -35.48 24.11
CA SER A 550 51.14 -34.74 24.16
C SER A 550 52.29 -35.54 23.55
N LEU A 551 52.79 -35.13 22.37
CA LEU A 551 53.98 -35.73 21.73
C LEU A 551 55.25 -35.62 22.62
N ILE A 552 55.37 -34.53 23.38
CA ILE A 552 56.49 -34.28 24.29
C ILE A 552 56.39 -35.19 25.52
N GLY A 553 55.20 -35.31 26.11
CA GLY A 553 54.95 -36.21 27.25
C GLY A 553 55.17 -37.67 26.88
N ILE A 554 54.73 -38.10 25.69
CA ILE A 554 55.00 -39.44 25.15
C ILE A 554 56.51 -39.67 25.01
N SER A 555 57.23 -38.69 24.44
CA SER A 555 58.69 -38.79 24.26
C SER A 555 59.44 -38.86 25.60
N LEU A 556 59.06 -38.04 26.59
CA LEU A 556 59.62 -38.06 27.94
C LEU A 556 59.34 -39.37 28.67
N PHE A 557 58.15 -39.95 28.48
CA PHE A 557 57.81 -41.27 29.02
C PHE A 557 58.71 -42.37 28.44
N PHE A 558 58.95 -42.36 27.12
CA PHE A 558 59.90 -43.30 26.50
C PHE A 558 61.32 -43.12 27.01
N VAL A 559 61.79 -41.88 27.21
CA VAL A 559 63.10 -41.60 27.82
C VAL A 559 63.18 -42.11 29.27
N LEU A 560 62.13 -41.93 30.07
CA LEU A 560 62.07 -42.42 31.45
C LEU A 560 62.11 -43.95 31.50
N VAL A 561 61.33 -44.63 30.65
CA VAL A 561 61.35 -46.10 30.53
C VAL A 561 62.74 -46.59 30.11
N LEU A 562 63.40 -45.91 29.17
CA LEU A 562 64.76 -46.23 28.76
C LEU A 562 65.76 -46.09 29.92
N LEU A 563 65.65 -45.01 30.71
CA LEU A 563 66.51 -44.78 31.88
C LEU A 563 66.28 -45.82 32.98
N ILE A 564 65.03 -46.25 33.21
CA ILE A 564 64.69 -47.32 34.15
C ILE A 564 65.28 -48.66 33.68
N LEU A 565 65.18 -48.97 32.38
CA LEU A 565 65.77 -50.17 31.80
C LEU A 565 67.31 -50.17 31.91
N ILE A 566 67.94 -49.02 31.66
CA ILE A 566 69.40 -48.84 31.85
C ILE A 566 69.76 -49.00 33.35
N GLY A 567 68.99 -48.42 34.25
CA GLY A 567 69.18 -48.54 35.70
C GLY A 567 69.06 -49.99 36.19
N LEU A 568 68.04 -50.73 35.73
CA LEU A 568 67.86 -52.15 35.99
C LEU A 568 69.02 -52.99 35.45
N PHE A 569 69.50 -52.68 34.24
CA PHE A 569 70.66 -53.34 33.65
C PHE A 569 71.94 -53.14 34.50
N PHE A 570 72.19 -51.92 34.97
CA PHE A 570 73.32 -51.65 35.88
C PHE A 570 73.14 -52.27 37.27
N PHE A 571 71.91 -52.34 37.79
CA PHE A 571 71.60 -52.98 39.08
C PHE A 571 71.83 -54.50 39.04
N ILE A 572 71.37 -55.17 37.97
CA ILE A 572 71.60 -56.61 37.73
C ILE A 572 73.10 -56.89 37.56
N LYS A 573 73.85 -56.00 36.90
CA LYS A 573 75.30 -56.16 36.70
C LYS A 573 76.12 -55.97 37.99
N LYS A 574 75.62 -55.19 38.97
CA LYS A 574 76.33 -54.89 40.22
C LYS A 574 76.03 -55.88 41.36
N ASN A 575 74.96 -56.66 41.25
CA ASN A 575 74.60 -57.73 42.21
C ASN A 575 74.43 -59.08 41.50
N PRO A 576 75.49 -59.89 41.33
CA PRO A 576 75.31 -61.28 40.95
C PRO A 576 74.62 -62.02 42.10
N MET A 577 73.34 -62.38 41.92
CA MET A 577 72.60 -63.22 42.87
C MET A 577 73.36 -64.53 43.12
N LYS A 578 73.67 -64.81 44.39
CA LYS A 578 74.09 -66.14 44.87
C LYS A 578 72.95 -67.13 44.59
N ARG A 579 73.17 -68.13 43.74
CA ARG A 579 72.31 -69.30 43.61
C ARG A 579 72.74 -70.35 44.63
N THR A 580 71.97 -70.53 45.70
CA THR A 580 71.93 -71.77 46.49
C THR A 580 70.93 -72.72 45.83
N LEU A 581 71.42 -73.86 45.34
CA LEU A 581 70.63 -75.03 44.97
C LEU A 581 70.79 -76.04 46.12
N SER A 582 69.70 -76.42 46.76
CA SER A 582 69.59 -77.67 47.52
C SER A 582 68.42 -78.45 46.94
N GLU A 583 68.73 -79.67 46.52
CA GLU A 583 67.86 -80.73 46.03
C GLU A 583 66.80 -81.13 47.06
N GLU A 584 65.66 -81.64 46.59
CA GLU A 584 65.26 -83.00 47.00
C GLU A 584 64.29 -83.63 45.98
N ASP A 585 64.61 -84.88 45.68
CA ASP A 585 63.97 -85.81 44.76
C ASP A 585 62.60 -86.31 45.25
N SER A 586 61.80 -86.85 44.32
CA SER A 586 61.18 -88.17 44.53
C SER A 586 60.69 -88.77 43.21
N VAL A 587 61.56 -89.62 42.64
CA VAL A 587 61.14 -90.95 42.23
C VAL A 587 61.65 -91.91 43.31
N ASN A 588 60.67 -92.62 43.91
CA ASN A 588 60.68 -93.61 44.99
C ASN A 588 60.88 -93.13 46.44
#